data_AF-A0A8X7UVD0-F1
#
_entry.id   AF-A0A8X7UVD0-F1
#
_cell.length_a   1.000
_cell.length_b   1.000
_cell.length_c   1.000
_cell.angle_alpha   90.00
_cell.angle_beta   90.00
_cell.angle_gamma   90.00
#
_symmetry.space_group_name_H-M   'P 1'
#
loop_
_entity.id
_entity.type
_entity.pdbx_description
1 polymer ?
#
loop_
_entity_poly.entity_id
_entity_poly.type
_entity_poly.pdbx_seq_one_letter_code
_entity_poly.pdbx_strand_id
1 'polypeptide(L)'
;MHNSEAMVLIDMPAGPSEVLFIADEHASPAITFSNMYAPEHLIINVKDAEKWEGLIENACSVFIGPWTPESVGDYASGTNHVLPTYGYVRMYSGVSLDSFLKFMTVQSLTEEGLRNLGPYVATMAEIEGLDAHKRAVTLRLKDIEARQPFQTK
;
A
#
# COMPACT_ATOMS: atom_id res chain seq x y z
N MET A 1 -11.50 38.56 14.44
CA MET A 1 -11.98 38.44 13.05
C MET A 1 -12.50 37.03 12.88
N HIS A 2 -13.81 36.89 12.69
CA HIS A 2 -14.51 35.63 12.51
C HIS A 2 -13.99 34.94 11.24
N ASN A 3 -13.41 33.74 11.37
CA ASN A 3 -12.96 32.93 10.23
C ASN A 3 -13.98 31.80 10.07
N SER A 4 -15.07 32.08 9.35
CA SER A 4 -16.22 31.17 9.17
C SER A 4 -16.26 30.50 7.79
N GLU A 5 -15.17 30.43 7.03
CA GLU A 5 -15.19 29.88 5.66
C GLU A 5 -14.04 28.89 5.37
N ALA A 6 -13.82 27.94 6.28
CA ALA A 6 -12.99 26.76 6.02
C ALA A 6 -13.65 25.56 6.68
N MET A 7 -14.19 24.64 5.89
CA MET A 7 -14.88 23.44 6.35
C MET A 7 -14.13 22.22 5.82
N VAL A 8 -13.48 21.48 6.71
CA VAL A 8 -13.02 20.11 6.38
C VAL A 8 -14.20 19.19 6.65
N LEU A 9 -14.74 18.59 5.60
CA LEU A 9 -15.84 17.65 5.71
C LEU A 9 -15.25 16.23 5.67
N ILE A 10 -15.40 15.53 6.79
CA ILE A 10 -15.01 14.14 6.95
C ILE A 10 -16.30 13.34 6.83
N ASP A 11 -16.31 12.34 5.95
CA ASP A 11 -17.46 11.47 5.75
C ASP A 11 -17.75 10.69 7.04
N MET A 12 -18.80 11.11 7.75
CA MET A 12 -19.28 10.49 8.98
C MET A 12 -20.56 9.68 8.65
N PRO A 13 -20.80 8.52 9.30
CA PRO A 13 -21.98 7.70 9.04
C PRO A 13 -23.27 8.53 9.06
N ALA A 14 -24.17 8.23 8.10
CA ALA A 14 -25.40 8.98 7.86
C ALA A 14 -26.20 9.24 9.15
N GLY A 15 -26.25 10.51 9.56
CA GLY A 15 -26.93 11.02 10.76
C GLY A 15 -26.34 12.38 11.19
N PRO A 16 -26.97 13.12 12.13
CA PRO A 16 -26.34 14.28 12.75
C PRO A 16 -25.15 13.78 13.59
N SER A 17 -23.96 13.83 12.99
CA SER A 17 -22.72 13.42 13.62
C SER A 17 -21.91 14.67 13.95
N GLU A 18 -21.83 15.01 15.24
CA GLU A 18 -20.96 16.08 15.75
C GLU A 18 -19.85 15.47 16.58
N VAL A 19 -18.60 15.80 16.27
CA VAL A 19 -17.41 15.36 16.99
C VAL A 19 -16.52 16.58 17.28
N LEU A 20 -16.10 16.74 18.52
CA LEU A 20 -15.09 17.73 18.92
C LEU A 20 -13.74 17.04 19.09
N PHE A 21 -12.72 17.52 18.38
CA PHE A 21 -11.34 17.04 18.51
C PHE A 21 -10.46 18.15 19.08
N ILE A 22 -9.65 17.82 20.09
CA ILE A 22 -8.71 18.73 20.74
C ILE A 22 -7.31 18.19 20.51
N ALA A 23 -6.43 19.02 19.95
CA ALA A 23 -5.01 18.71 19.78
C ALA A 23 -4.15 19.82 20.41
N ASP A 24 -2.87 19.54 20.58
CA ASP A 24 -1.90 20.53 21.06
C ASP A 24 -1.51 21.53 19.97
N GLU A 25 -0.59 22.45 20.29
CA GLU A 25 -0.14 23.50 19.37
C GLU A 25 0.74 23.01 18.21
N HIS A 26 1.16 21.75 18.22
CA HIS A 26 2.03 21.17 17.19
C HIS A 26 1.26 20.39 16.13
N ALA A 27 0.04 19.95 16.45
CA ALA A 27 -0.79 19.17 15.54
C ALA A 27 -1.82 20.04 14.80
N SER A 28 -2.22 19.60 13.60
CA SER A 28 -3.43 20.09 12.94
C SER A 28 -4.61 19.20 13.38
N PRO A 29 -5.51 19.66 14.26
CA PRO A 29 -6.57 18.82 14.81
C PRO A 29 -7.42 18.13 13.73
N ALA A 30 -7.72 18.82 12.63
CA ALA A 30 -8.54 18.31 11.54
C ALA A 30 -7.86 17.15 10.78
N ILE A 31 -6.59 17.32 10.41
CA ILE A 31 -5.84 16.30 9.67
C ILE A 31 -5.53 15.10 10.58
N THR A 32 -5.09 15.36 11.81
CA THR A 32 -4.82 14.30 12.79
C THR A 32 -6.08 13.47 13.05
N PHE A 33 -7.23 14.13 13.23
CA PHE A 33 -8.50 13.42 13.38
C PHE A 33 -8.87 12.65 12.12
N SER A 34 -8.77 13.26 10.93
CA SER A 34 -9.10 12.57 9.67
C SER A 34 -8.26 11.30 9.48
N ASN A 35 -6.95 11.37 9.69
CA ASN A 35 -6.06 10.20 9.57
C ASN A 35 -6.39 9.13 10.63
N MET A 36 -6.75 9.53 11.85
CA MET A 36 -7.17 8.60 12.91
C MET A 36 -8.53 7.97 12.61
N TYR A 37 -9.46 8.74 12.06
CA TYR A 37 -10.81 8.29 11.73
C TYR A 37 -10.80 7.37 10.50
N ALA A 38 -9.92 7.65 9.53
CA ALA A 38 -9.74 6.92 8.28
C ALA A 38 -11.03 6.83 7.45
N PRO A 39 -11.54 7.99 6.96
CA PRO A 39 -12.80 8.05 6.24
C PRO A 39 -12.73 7.35 4.88
N GLU A 40 -13.89 6.88 4.42
CA GLU A 40 -14.10 6.40 3.05
C GLU A 40 -13.80 7.53 2.05
N HIS A 41 -14.49 8.67 2.22
CA HIS A 41 -14.33 9.90 1.46
C HIS A 41 -13.81 11.05 2.33
N LEU A 42 -12.86 11.83 1.82
CA LEU A 42 -12.37 13.04 2.50
C LEU A 42 -12.55 14.27 1.60
N ILE A 43 -13.32 15.26 2.05
CA ILE A 43 -13.51 16.53 1.33
C ILE A 43 -12.77 17.65 2.07
N ILE A 44 -11.79 18.24 1.39
CA ILE A 44 -10.98 19.34 1.92
C ILE A 44 -11.45 20.65 1.27
N ASN A 45 -12.41 21.32 1.92
CA ASN A 45 -12.94 22.60 1.48
C ASN A 45 -12.45 23.76 2.36
N VAL A 46 -11.15 24.02 2.27
CA VAL A 46 -10.46 25.14 2.93
C VAL A 46 -9.68 25.95 1.91
N LYS A 47 -9.25 27.17 2.29
CA LYS A 47 -8.35 27.96 1.46
C LYS A 47 -7.01 27.23 1.27
N ASP A 48 -6.48 27.25 0.05
CA ASP A 48 -5.26 26.56 -0.36
C ASP A 48 -5.29 25.04 -0.03
N ALA A 49 -6.42 24.38 -0.31
CA ALA A 49 -6.70 22.99 0.03
C ALA A 49 -5.60 22.00 -0.44
N GLU A 50 -4.99 22.30 -1.58
CA GLU A 50 -3.92 21.49 -2.20
C GLU A 50 -2.68 21.39 -1.30
N LYS A 51 -2.42 22.38 -0.45
CA LYS A 51 -1.26 22.36 0.48
C LYS A 51 -1.35 21.27 1.54
N TRP A 52 -2.54 20.72 1.77
CA TRP A 52 -2.80 19.73 2.81
C TRP A 52 -2.65 18.29 2.31
N GLU A 53 -2.58 18.07 0.99
CA GLU A 53 -2.52 16.74 0.37
C GLU A 53 -1.40 15.87 0.96
N GLY A 54 -0.21 16.45 1.13
CA GLY A 54 0.97 15.73 1.65
C GLY A 54 0.89 15.31 3.13
N LEU A 55 -0.18 15.68 3.84
CA LEU A 55 -0.42 15.30 5.23
C LEU A 55 -1.50 14.21 5.38
N ILE A 56 -2.13 13.80 4.29
CA ILE A 56 -3.16 12.78 4.28
C ILE A 56 -2.50 11.40 4.28
N GLU A 57 -2.75 10.61 5.32
CA GLU A 57 -2.25 9.24 5.46
C GLU A 57 -3.35 8.22 5.18
N ASN A 58 -4.56 8.46 5.71
CA ASN A 58 -5.68 7.53 5.62
C ASN A 58 -6.92 8.24 5.06
N ALA A 59 -7.12 8.15 3.76
CA ALA A 59 -8.35 8.48 3.05
C ALA A 59 -8.35 7.72 1.71
N CYS A 60 -9.49 7.17 1.29
CA CYS A 60 -9.49 6.33 0.10
C CYS A 60 -9.76 7.12 -1.19
N SER A 61 -10.65 8.11 -1.13
CA SER A 61 -10.85 9.08 -2.19
C SER A 61 -10.89 10.49 -1.58
N VAL A 62 -10.08 11.39 -2.13
CA VAL A 62 -9.88 12.74 -1.61
C VAL A 62 -10.40 13.76 -2.62
N PHE A 63 -11.27 14.64 -2.16
CA PHE A 63 -11.89 15.69 -2.94
C PHE A 63 -11.36 17.05 -2.49
N ILE A 64 -10.63 17.73 -3.37
CA ILE A 64 -9.88 18.94 -3.03
C ILE A 64 -10.59 20.19 -3.58
N GLY A 65 -10.84 21.15 -2.71
CA GLY A 65 -11.34 22.48 -3.07
C GLY A 65 -12.87 22.58 -3.22
N PRO A 66 -13.38 23.81 -3.41
CA PRO A 66 -14.81 24.12 -3.32
C PRO A 66 -15.67 23.59 -4.50
N TRP A 67 -15.03 23.16 -5.59
CA TRP A 67 -15.71 22.74 -6.81
C TRP A 67 -15.72 21.23 -7.02
N THR A 68 -15.27 20.47 -6.01
CA THR A 68 -15.09 19.03 -6.10
C THR A 68 -15.98 18.34 -5.07
N PRO A 69 -17.32 18.31 -5.24
CA PRO A 69 -18.18 17.56 -4.33
C PRO A 69 -17.97 16.06 -4.51
N GLU A 70 -18.17 15.28 -3.46
CA GLU A 70 -18.09 13.80 -3.50
C GLU A 70 -18.90 13.20 -4.66
N SER A 71 -20.05 13.80 -4.96
CA SER A 71 -20.92 13.38 -6.05
C SER A 71 -20.22 13.28 -7.42
N VAL A 72 -19.20 14.11 -7.71
CA VAL A 72 -18.49 13.93 -8.99
C VAL A 72 -17.69 12.62 -9.00
N GLY A 73 -17.16 12.19 -7.85
CA GLY A 73 -16.47 10.91 -7.66
C GLY A 73 -17.39 9.71 -7.76
N ASP A 74 -18.59 9.83 -7.21
CA ASP A 74 -19.59 8.76 -7.24
C ASP A 74 -20.08 8.41 -8.65
N TYR A 75 -20.05 9.39 -9.56
CA TYR A 75 -20.72 9.27 -10.85
C TYR A 75 -19.80 9.35 -12.07
N ALA A 76 -18.85 10.30 -12.14
CA ALA A 76 -18.29 10.67 -13.45
C ALA A 76 -16.85 11.20 -13.48
N SER A 77 -16.18 11.42 -12.34
CA SER A 77 -14.79 11.90 -12.34
C SER A 77 -13.80 10.87 -12.91
N GLY A 78 -14.17 9.59 -12.85
CA GLY A 78 -13.35 8.45 -13.27
C GLY A 78 -12.72 7.67 -12.12
N THR A 79 -12.78 8.18 -10.87
CA THR A 79 -12.39 7.41 -9.69
C THR A 79 -13.39 6.27 -9.43
N ASN A 80 -12.96 5.22 -8.73
CA ASN A 80 -13.86 4.15 -8.30
C ASN A 80 -14.52 4.53 -6.97
N HIS A 81 -15.83 4.36 -6.84
CA HIS A 81 -16.58 4.68 -5.61
C HIS A 81 -16.84 3.46 -4.71
N VAL A 82 -16.35 2.27 -5.08
CA VAL A 82 -16.38 1.09 -4.19
C VAL A 82 -15.15 1.16 -3.30
N LEU A 83 -15.32 1.79 -2.13
CA LEU A 83 -14.24 2.11 -1.20
C LEU A 83 -14.39 1.37 0.15
N PRO A 84 -13.30 1.19 0.92
CA PRO A 84 -13.38 0.56 2.23
C PRO A 84 -14.03 1.47 3.28
N THR A 85 -14.96 0.92 4.06
CA THR A 85 -15.65 1.63 5.15
C THR A 85 -15.12 1.25 6.54
N TYR A 86 -15.70 1.79 7.61
CA TYR A 86 -15.40 1.40 9.00
C TYR A 86 -13.92 1.55 9.41
N GLY A 87 -13.20 2.47 8.77
CA GLY A 87 -11.78 2.71 9.01
C GLY A 87 -10.83 1.67 8.39
N TYR A 88 -11.33 0.80 7.51
CA TYR A 88 -10.50 -0.16 6.77
C TYR A 88 -9.54 0.51 5.78
N VAL A 89 -9.76 1.78 5.43
CA VAL A 89 -8.86 2.60 4.60
C VAL A 89 -7.42 2.63 5.13
N ARG A 90 -7.21 2.40 6.44
CA ARG A 90 -5.87 2.23 7.03
C ARG A 90 -5.01 1.17 6.35
N MET A 91 -5.64 0.12 5.82
CA MET A 91 -4.93 -1.06 5.27
C MET A 91 -5.43 -1.50 3.89
N TYR A 92 -6.56 -0.96 3.43
CA TYR A 92 -7.19 -1.32 2.17
C TYR A 92 -7.32 -0.11 1.24
N SER A 93 -7.14 -0.35 -0.05
CA SER A 93 -7.48 0.60 -1.11
C SER A 93 -8.89 0.35 -1.64
N GLY A 94 -9.43 1.33 -2.36
CA GLY A 94 -10.63 1.17 -3.18
C GLY A 94 -10.38 0.21 -4.33
N VAL A 95 -11.47 -0.23 -4.97
CA VAL A 95 -11.38 -1.12 -6.13
C VAL A 95 -10.59 -0.45 -7.26
N SER A 96 -9.59 -1.17 -7.76
CA SER A 96 -8.74 -0.75 -8.88
C SER A 96 -8.66 -1.85 -9.94
N LEU A 97 -7.94 -1.61 -11.03
CA LEU A 97 -7.68 -2.66 -12.02
C LEU A 97 -6.97 -3.86 -11.38
N ASP A 98 -6.02 -3.60 -10.49
CA ASP A 98 -5.22 -4.64 -9.81
C ASP A 98 -6.07 -5.55 -8.92
N SER A 99 -7.23 -5.08 -8.45
CA SER A 99 -8.20 -5.91 -7.72
C SER A 99 -8.71 -7.11 -8.55
N PHE A 100 -8.62 -7.04 -9.88
CA PHE A 100 -9.04 -8.10 -10.81
C PHE A 100 -7.85 -8.86 -11.42
N LEU A 101 -6.62 -8.50 -11.05
CA LEU A 101 -5.41 -9.12 -11.54
C LEU A 101 -4.79 -10.05 -10.49
N LYS A 102 -3.88 -10.90 -10.95
CA LYS A 102 -2.99 -11.68 -10.09
C LYS A 102 -1.58 -11.48 -10.60
N PHE A 103 -0.67 -11.08 -9.71
CA PHE A 103 0.74 -10.90 -10.04
C PHE A 103 1.51 -12.19 -9.75
N MET A 104 2.02 -12.83 -10.81
CA MET A 104 2.86 -14.04 -10.70
C MET A 104 4.33 -13.67 -10.86
N THR A 105 5.14 -13.98 -9.84
CA THR A 105 6.59 -13.86 -9.94
C THR A 105 7.16 -15.04 -10.74
N VAL A 106 8.00 -14.75 -11.73
CA VAL A 106 8.65 -15.75 -12.57
C VAL A 106 10.16 -15.65 -12.40
N GLN A 107 10.81 -16.77 -12.08
CA GLN A 107 12.26 -16.85 -11.95
C GLN A 107 12.83 -17.92 -12.88
N SER A 108 14.00 -17.62 -13.45
CA SER A 108 14.80 -18.56 -14.25
C SER A 108 16.27 -18.32 -13.94
N LEU A 109 17.02 -19.40 -13.69
CA LEU A 109 18.45 -19.36 -13.43
C LEU A 109 19.18 -20.14 -14.52
N THR A 110 20.30 -19.59 -14.99
CA THR A 110 21.30 -20.35 -15.74
C THR A 110 22.08 -21.27 -14.78
N GLU A 111 22.87 -22.19 -15.33
CA GLU A 111 23.77 -23.01 -14.51
C GLU A 111 24.75 -22.15 -13.70
N GLU A 112 25.32 -21.10 -14.29
CA GLU A 112 26.17 -20.13 -13.60
C GLU A 112 25.42 -19.41 -12.48
N GLY A 113 24.18 -18.97 -12.74
CA GLY A 113 23.33 -18.36 -11.73
C GLY A 113 23.11 -19.29 -10.53
N LEU A 114 22.86 -20.58 -10.79
CA LEU A 114 22.72 -21.57 -9.72
C LEU A 114 24.04 -21.84 -8.98
N ARG A 115 25.19 -21.85 -9.66
CA ARG A 115 26.50 -21.97 -9.00
C ARG A 115 26.77 -20.80 -8.05
N ASN A 116 26.37 -19.60 -8.43
CA ASN A 116 26.60 -18.41 -7.62
C ASN A 116 25.62 -18.32 -6.44
N LEU A 117 24.32 -18.61 -6.65
CA LEU A 117 23.30 -18.46 -5.61
C LEU A 117 23.13 -19.71 -4.73
N GLY A 118 23.32 -20.89 -5.32
CA GLY A 118 23.02 -22.19 -4.70
C GLY A 118 23.73 -22.45 -3.37
N PRO A 119 25.03 -22.13 -3.19
CA PRO A 119 25.71 -22.31 -1.91
C PRO A 119 25.06 -21.54 -0.75
N TYR A 120 24.59 -20.32 -1.01
CA TYR A 120 23.88 -19.52 0.01
C TYR A 120 22.53 -20.14 0.36
N VAL A 121 21.76 -20.58 -0.65
CA VAL A 121 20.46 -21.25 -0.44
C VAL A 121 20.63 -22.54 0.34
N ALA A 122 21.66 -23.34 0.04
CA ALA A 122 21.96 -24.58 0.76
C ALA A 122 22.34 -24.32 2.22
N THR A 123 23.08 -23.24 2.49
CA THR A 123 23.48 -22.85 3.86
C THR A 123 22.28 -22.37 4.67
N MET A 124 21.41 -21.53 4.10
CA MET A 124 20.18 -21.10 4.77
C MET A 124 19.25 -22.28 5.06
N ALA A 125 19.05 -23.18 4.07
CA ALA A 125 18.22 -24.36 4.25
C ALA A 125 18.77 -25.34 5.32
N GLU A 126 20.09 -25.39 5.52
CA GLU A 126 20.69 -26.17 6.61
C GLU A 126 20.39 -25.57 7.98
N ILE A 127 20.53 -24.25 8.13
CA ILE A 127 20.23 -23.54 9.39
C ILE A 127 18.74 -23.68 9.75
N GLU A 128 17.85 -23.65 8.76
CA GLU A 128 16.42 -23.85 8.93
C GLU A 128 16.00 -25.31 9.16
N GLY A 129 16.93 -26.28 9.04
CA GLY A 129 16.63 -27.71 9.15
C GLY A 129 15.81 -28.27 7.99
N LEU A 130 15.81 -27.62 6.83
CA LEU A 130 15.05 -27.98 5.63
C LEU A 130 15.89 -28.80 4.64
N ASP A 131 16.25 -30.03 5.02
CA ASP A 131 17.12 -30.90 4.23
C ASP A 131 16.66 -31.13 2.78
N ALA A 132 15.35 -31.23 2.55
CA ALA A 132 14.81 -31.42 1.19
C ALA A 132 15.09 -30.22 0.28
N HIS A 133 15.02 -29.00 0.82
CA HIS A 133 15.31 -27.77 0.07
C HIS A 133 16.81 -27.69 -0.25
N LYS A 134 17.67 -27.98 0.72
CA LYS A 134 19.13 -28.09 0.50
C LYS A 134 19.47 -29.14 -0.57
N ARG A 135 18.83 -30.32 -0.51
CA ARG A 135 19.05 -31.40 -1.49
C ARG A 135 18.63 -30.99 -2.90
N ALA A 136 17.53 -30.27 -3.06
CA ALA A 136 17.06 -29.80 -4.37
C ALA A 136 18.12 -28.95 -5.10
N VAL A 137 18.88 -28.14 -4.37
CA VAL A 137 19.98 -27.32 -4.91
C VAL A 137 21.24 -28.16 -5.10
N THR A 138 21.69 -28.84 -4.06
CA THR A 138 22.98 -29.54 -4.05
C THR A 138 23.05 -30.70 -5.05
N LEU A 139 21.95 -31.38 -5.34
CA LEU A 139 21.91 -32.41 -6.38
C LEU A 139 22.17 -31.84 -7.78
N ARG A 140 21.61 -30.66 -8.09
CA ARG A 140 21.86 -29.97 -9.36
C ARG A 140 23.29 -29.48 -9.43
N LEU A 141 23.82 -28.86 -8.37
CA LEU A 141 25.23 -28.43 -8.35
C LEU A 141 26.19 -29.59 -8.59
N LYS A 142 25.95 -30.74 -7.95
CA LYS A 142 26.73 -31.97 -8.18
C LYS A 142 26.65 -32.46 -9.63
N ASP A 143 25.48 -32.42 -10.25
CA ASP A 143 25.32 -32.77 -11.66
C ASP A 143 26.11 -31.82 -12.58
N ILE A 144 26.06 -30.51 -12.33
CA ILE A 144 26.81 -29.52 -13.12
C ILE A 144 28.33 -29.68 -12.90
N GLU A 145 28.79 -30.05 -11.70
CA GLU A 145 30.19 -30.40 -11.43
C GLU A 145 30.63 -31.66 -12.17
N ALA A 146 29.81 -32.73 -12.14
CA ALA A 146 30.11 -33.99 -12.80
C ALA A 146 30.19 -33.88 -14.34
N ARG A 147 29.50 -32.90 -14.93
CA ARG A 147 29.52 -32.61 -16.37
C ARG A 147 30.72 -31.78 -16.82
N GLN A 148 31.55 -31.24 -15.92
CA GLN A 148 32.76 -30.56 -16.34
C GLN A 148 33.77 -31.57 -16.90
N PRO A 149 34.28 -31.40 -18.13
CA PRO A 149 35.33 -32.26 -18.66
C PRO A 149 36.56 -32.13 -17.76
N PHE A 150 37.19 -33.27 -17.45
CA PHE A 150 38.51 -33.28 -16.81
C PHE A 150 39.42 -32.33 -17.58
N GLN A 151 39.77 -31.18 -17.00
CA GLN A 151 40.90 -30.40 -17.48
C GLN A 151 42.16 -31.23 -17.20
N THR A 152 42.59 -32.00 -18.19
CA THR A 152 43.95 -32.54 -18.24
C THR A 152 44.91 -31.37 -18.15
N LYS A 153 45.66 -31.31 -17.04
CA LYS A 153 46.85 -30.48 -16.90
C LYS A 153 47.87 -30.82 -17.98
#